data_AF-A0A661R869-F1
#
_entry.id   AF-A0A661R869-F1
#
_cell.length_a   1.000
_cell.length_b   1.000
_cell.length_c   1.000
_cell.angle_alpha   90.00
_cell.angle_beta   90.00
_cell.angle_gamma   90.00
#
_symmetry.space_group_name_H-M   'P 1'
#
loop_
_entity.id
_entity.type
_entity.pdbx_description
1 polymer ?
#
loop_
_entity_poly.entity_id
_entity_poly.type
_entity_poly.pdbx_seq_one_letter_code
_entity_poly.pdbx_strand_id
1 'polypeptide(L)'
;MQEYITTNIVDIYCGRVGLDESQAARRANSVRQIDPGVYEILTPVQFKAGEKIGLDRPDKAMVINLENLTQKPVKRSVKKPVKKAAKKQ
;
A
#
# COMPACT_ATOMS: atom_id res chain seq x y z
N MET A 1 11.27 1.26 -8.32
CA MET A 1 9.98 1.40 -7.64
C MET A 1 10.04 2.49 -6.58
N GLN A 2 9.14 3.46 -6.67
CA GLN A 2 9.03 4.60 -5.77
C GLN A 2 7.78 4.45 -4.88
N GLU A 3 7.91 4.84 -3.62
CA GLU A 3 6.82 4.71 -2.65
C GLU A 3 5.93 5.96 -2.62
N TYR A 4 4.62 5.72 -2.59
CA TYR A 4 3.59 6.74 -2.57
C TYR A 4 2.59 6.45 -1.45
N ILE A 5 1.99 7.51 -0.91
CA ILE A 5 0.73 7.41 -0.15
C ILE A 5 -0.39 7.86 -1.07
N THR A 6 -1.44 7.05 -1.17
CA THR A 6 -2.67 7.45 -1.85
C THR A 6 -3.37 8.55 -1.07
N THR A 7 -3.59 9.73 -1.64
CA THR A 7 -4.31 10.84 -1.00
C THR A 7 -5.82 10.73 -1.19
N ASN A 8 -6.24 10.11 -2.29
CA ASN A 8 -7.62 9.79 -2.64
C ASN A 8 -7.77 8.29 -2.96
N ILE A 9 -8.96 7.90 -3.40
CA ILE A 9 -9.18 6.57 -3.97
C ILE A 9 -8.38 6.45 -5.27
N VAL A 10 -7.62 5.36 -5.41
CA VAL A 10 -6.81 5.07 -6.60
C VAL A 10 -7.14 3.66 -7.07
N ASP A 11 -7.62 3.54 -8.30
CA ASP A 11 -7.84 2.25 -8.95
C ASP A 11 -6.61 1.90 -9.80
N ILE A 12 -6.08 0.70 -9.59
CA ILE A 12 -4.97 0.16 -10.37
C ILE A 12 -5.45 -1.08 -11.10
N TYR A 13 -5.47 -1.00 -12.42
CA TYR A 13 -6.08 -2.02 -13.28
C TYR A 13 -5.13 -3.17 -13.61
N CYS A 14 -3.83 -2.88 -13.70
CA CYS A 14 -2.80 -3.86 -14.05
C CYS A 14 -1.40 -3.36 -13.67
N GLY A 15 -0.43 -4.26 -13.70
CA GLY A 15 0.99 -3.94 -13.51
C GLY A 15 1.55 -4.42 -12.17
N ARG A 16 2.80 -4.01 -11.88
CA ARG A 16 3.52 -4.40 -10.67
C ARG A 16 3.42 -3.30 -9.62
N VAL A 17 3.06 -3.71 -8.41
CA VAL A 17 2.88 -2.84 -7.26
C VAL A 17 3.65 -3.37 -6.05
N GLY A 18 4.26 -2.45 -5.31
CA GLY A 18 4.84 -2.75 -4.01
C GLY A 18 3.76 -2.68 -2.94
N LEU A 19 3.57 -3.74 -2.17
CA LEU A 19 2.55 -3.81 -1.11
C LEU A 19 3.13 -4.46 0.15
N ASP A 20 2.62 -4.05 1.31
CA ASP A 20 2.83 -4.79 2.55
C ASP A 20 2.11 -6.14 2.49
N GLU A 21 2.66 -7.17 3.14
CA GLU A 21 2.04 -8.51 3.20
C GLU A 21 0.61 -8.47 3.73
N SER A 22 0.31 -7.58 4.69
CA SER A 22 -1.03 -7.41 5.24
C SER A 22 -2.01 -6.85 4.20
N GLN A 23 -1.54 -5.95 3.33
CA GLN A 23 -2.35 -5.37 2.26
C GLN A 23 -2.55 -6.37 1.12
N ALA A 24 -1.51 -7.15 0.79
CA ALA A 24 -1.58 -8.20 -0.22
C ALA A 24 -2.47 -9.36 0.23
N ALA A 25 -2.41 -9.78 1.49
CA ALA A 25 -3.25 -10.84 2.04
C ALA A 25 -4.75 -10.52 1.95
N ARG A 26 -5.13 -9.26 2.17
CA ARG A 26 -6.52 -8.78 2.00
C ARG A 26 -6.99 -8.80 0.54
N ARG A 27 -6.04 -8.86 -0.40
CA ARG A 27 -6.25 -8.78 -1.85
C ARG A 27 -5.69 -10.01 -2.56
N ALA A 28 -5.55 -11.13 -1.85
CA ALA A 28 -4.89 -12.34 -2.36
C ALA A 28 -5.51 -12.90 -3.65
N ASN A 29 -6.80 -12.62 -3.89
CA ASN A 29 -7.49 -13.01 -5.11
C ASN A 29 -7.26 -12.05 -6.30
N SER A 30 -6.76 -10.85 -6.03
CA SER A 30 -6.58 -9.78 -7.02
C SER A 30 -5.12 -9.50 -7.34
N VAL A 31 -4.21 -9.95 -6.47
CA VAL A 31 -2.77 -9.77 -6.66
C VAL A 31 -2.04 -11.10 -6.54
N ARG A 32 -0.99 -11.27 -7.33
CA ARG A 32 -0.08 -12.43 -7.28
C ARG A 32 1.30 -11.96 -6.86
N GLN A 33 1.90 -12.62 -5.89
CA GLN A 33 3.28 -12.33 -5.51
C GLN A 33 4.23 -12.74 -6.62
N ILE A 34 5.09 -11.82 -7.07
CA ILE A 34 6.21 -12.13 -7.99
C ILE A 34 7.50 -12.22 -7.16
N ASP A 35 7.73 -11.24 -6.30
CA ASP A 35 8.90 -11.16 -5.43
C ASP A 35 8.48 -10.75 -4.00
N PRO A 36 9.33 -10.93 -2.98
CA PRO A 36 9.06 -10.42 -1.64
C PRO A 36 8.73 -8.91 -1.65
N GLY A 37 7.51 -8.56 -1.27
CA GLY A 37 7.02 -7.17 -1.28
C GLY A 37 6.58 -6.62 -2.64
N VAL A 38 6.69 -7.40 -3.73
CA VAL A 38 6.25 -7.00 -5.08
C VAL A 38 5.18 -7.95 -5.61
N TYR A 39 4.05 -7.37 -5.99
CA TYR A 39 2.87 -8.10 -6.42
C TYR A 39 2.43 -7.62 -7.80
N GLU A 40 1.99 -8.55 -8.63
CA GLU A 40 1.32 -8.29 -9.89
C GLU A 40 -0.18 -8.18 -9.67
N ILE A 41 -0.81 -7.17 -10.25
CA ILE A 41 -2.27 -7.02 -10.24
C ILE A 41 -2.87 -7.90 -11.34
N LEU A 42 -3.66 -8.89 -10.94
CA LEU A 42 -4.40 -9.79 -11.83
C LEU A 42 -5.78 -9.25 -12.18
N THR A 43 -6.44 -8.60 -11.22
CA THR A 43 -7.75 -7.95 -11.39
C THR A 43 -7.71 -6.56 -10.79
N PRO A 44 -8.47 -5.57 -11.31
CA PRO A 44 -8.42 -4.20 -10.82
C PRO A 44 -8.56 -4.10 -9.30
N VAL A 45 -7.63 -3.39 -8.67
CA VAL A 45 -7.59 -3.17 -7.22
C VAL A 45 -7.83 -1.70 -6.92
N GLN A 46 -8.78 -1.45 -6.04
CA GLN A 46 -8.99 -0.14 -5.46
C GLN A 46 -8.18 0.01 -4.17
N PHE A 47 -7.44 1.12 -4.09
CA PHE A 47 -6.75 1.57 -2.89
C PHE A 47 -7.50 2.75 -2.28
N LYS A 48 -7.62 2.74 -0.96
CA LYS A 48 -8.24 3.83 -0.20
C LYS A 48 -7.21 4.88 0.15
N ALA A 49 -7.67 6.11 0.37
CA ALA A 49 -6.83 7.17 0.91
C ALA A 49 -6.09 6.72 2.18
N GLY A 50 -4.80 7.05 2.27
CA GLY A 50 -3.89 6.67 3.34
C GLY A 50 -3.16 5.33 3.15
N GLU A 51 -3.41 4.57 2.09
CA GLU A 51 -2.65 3.36 1.80
C GLU A 51 -1.27 3.67 1.20
N LYS A 52 -0.28 2.89 1.61
CA LYS A 52 1.06 2.94 1.01
C LYS A 52 1.11 1.98 -0.16
N ILE A 53 1.64 2.45 -1.29
CA ILE A 53 1.86 1.63 -2.48
C ILE A 53 3.22 1.97 -3.11
N GLY A 54 3.91 0.96 -3.61
CA GLY A 54 5.10 1.12 -4.46
C GLY A 54 4.70 1.09 -5.93
N LEU A 55 5.11 2.08 -6.72
CA LEU A 55 4.89 2.11 -8.18
C LEU A 55 6.20 2.34 -8.90
N ASP A 56 6.43 1.61 -10.00
CA ASP A 56 7.66 1.78 -10.79
C ASP A 56 7.52 2.93 -11.79
N ARG A 57 6.37 3.01 -12.46
CA ARG A 57 6.02 4.09 -13.39
C ARG A 57 4.56 4.46 -13.17
N PRO A 58 4.23 5.37 -12.24
CA PRO A 58 2.86 5.84 -12.09
C PRO A 58 2.45 6.66 -13.32
N ASP A 59 1.23 6.45 -13.80
CA ASP A 59 0.64 7.32 -14.81
C ASP A 59 0.43 8.74 -14.27
N LYS A 60 0.56 9.75 -15.13
CA LYS A 60 0.39 11.17 -14.72
C LYS A 60 -0.96 11.43 -14.02
N ALA A 61 -2.02 10.74 -14.44
CA ALA A 61 -3.33 10.85 -13.81
C ALA A 61 -3.36 10.25 -12.39
N MET A 62 -2.61 9.17 -12.16
CA MET A 62 -2.48 8.55 -10.83
C MET A 62 -1.67 9.44 -9.90
N VAL A 63 -0.62 10.10 -10.41
CA VAL A 63 0.23 11.01 -9.62
C VAL A 63 -0.57 12.13 -8.95
N ILE A 64 -1.70 12.57 -9.54
CA ILE A 64 -2.59 13.57 -8.94
C ILE A 64 -3.15 13.09 -7.59
N ASN A 65 -3.42 11.79 -7.47
CA ASN A 65 -4.00 11.16 -6.28
C ASN A 65 -2.94 10.46 -5.40
N LEU A 66 -1.66 10.74 -5.64
CA LEU A 66 -0.53 10.15 -4.94
C LEU A 66 0.36 11.24 -4.37
N GLU A 67 0.75 11.08 -3.11
CA GLU A 67 1.77 11.90 -2.47
C GLU A 67 3.09 11.13 -2.42
N ASN A 68 4.16 11.73 -2.94
CA ASN A 68 5.50 11.15 -2.95
C ASN A 68 6.06 11.09 -1.52
N LEU A 69 6.29 9.88 -0.99
CA LEU A 69 6.94 9.71 0.31
C LEU A 69 8.42 10.10 0.32
N THR A 70 9.04 10.27 -0.85
CA THR A 70 10.47 10.56 -0.98
C THR A 70 10.81 12.05 -0.92
N GLN A 71 9.85 12.96 -0.68
CA GLN A 71 10.16 14.36 -0.35
C GLN A 71 9.99 14.61 1.16
N LYS A 72 11.10 14.31 1.88
CA LYS A 72 11.43 14.54 3.30
C LYS A 72 10.89 13.53 4.35
N PRO A 73 11.74 13.13 5.32
CA PRO A 73 11.44 12.09 6.30
C PRO A 73 10.39 12.59 7.29
N VAL A 74 9.19 12.01 7.22
CA VAL A 74 8.16 12.28 8.23
C VAL A 74 8.52 11.49 9.49
N LYS A 75 9.20 12.15 10.43
CA LYS A 75 9.31 11.70 11.83
C LYS A 75 7.89 11.46 12.36
N ARG A 76 7.44 10.20 12.44
CA ARG A 76 6.27 9.81 13.24
C ARG A 76 6.58 8.57 14.05
N SER A 77 7.06 8.86 15.26
CA SER A 77 6.79 8.20 16.53
C SER A 77 6.18 6.80 16.46
N VAL A 78 7.04 5.78 16.61
CA VAL A 78 6.61 4.44 17.00
C VAL A 78 5.95 4.55 18.38
N LYS A 79 4.62 4.51 18.43
CA LYS A 79 3.93 4.16 19.67
C LYS A 79 4.29 2.70 19.99
N LYS A 80 4.86 2.52 21.18
CA LYS A 80 5.23 1.26 21.82
C LYS A 80 4.08 0.23 21.84
N PRO A 81 4.39 -1.07 22.01
CA PRO A 81 3.54 -2.18 21.55
C PRO A 81 2.33 -2.45 22.44
N VAL A 82 1.35 -3.11 21.82
CA VAL A 82 0.13 -3.69 22.38
C VAL A 82 0.42 -4.57 23.60
N LYS A 83 -0.31 -4.38 24.70
CA LYS A 83 -0.59 -5.46 25.67
C LYS A 83 -2.05 -5.89 25.53
N LYS A 84 -2.25 -7.11 25.05
CA LYS A 84 -3.48 -7.91 25.26
C LYS A 84 -3.53 -8.33 26.74
N ALA A 85 -4.67 -8.19 27.40
CA ALA A 85 -5.12 -8.99 28.55
C ALA A 85 -6.64 -8.81 28.66
N ALA A 86 -7.45 -9.76 28.20
CA ALA A 86 -7.88 -10.97 28.91
C ALA A 86 -9.06 -10.71 29.88
N LYS A 87 -10.17 -11.36 29.53
CA LYS A 87 -11.48 -11.50 30.20
C LYS A 87 -11.37 -12.26 31.54
N LYS A 88 -12.18 -11.89 32.55
CA LYS A 88 -12.85 -12.78 33.53
C LYS A 88 -13.81 -11.95 34.39
N GLN A 89 -15.11 -12.26 34.35
CA GLN A 89 -15.93 -13.06 35.30
C GLN A 89 -16.34 -12.26 36.53
#